data_AF-A0A1U9R1G9-F1
#
_entry.id   AF-A0A1U9R1G9-F1
#
_cell.length_a   1.000
_cell.length_b   1.000
_cell.length_c   1.000
_cell.angle_alpha   90.00
_cell.angle_beta   90.00
_cell.angle_gamma   90.00
#
_symmetry.space_group_name_H-M   'P 1'
#
loop_
_entity.id
_entity.type
_entity.pdbx_description
1 polymer ?
#
loop_
_entity_poly.entity_id
_entity_poly.type
_entity_poly.pdbx_seq_one_letter_code
_entity_poly.pdbx_strand_id
1 'polypeptide(L)'
;MDDHDTSERLASYADLLAGELPGAWASTCHPPEDKDDLSELTDRIWDLDLVAASLATHPLRQAAVLTRTDGAQLAVLDRYDGHNGFLVAALAPRTLPDEAYRAVREPDGIAVTDDPFISAEQVASDLLVRYDTALAQVRHHAIGGVQPSQPDRVVMTWQPDGSIATAPVADTAGAVLVANGFVQDQQTGIYRLTGDDTAAQALAVREIGPQLDALGIGISLQHPAARTAPTTAPAATPPSTAVTPRTPAVRTR
;
A
#
# COMPACT_ATOMS: atom_id res chain seq x y z
N MET A 1 25.53 20.78 5.89
CA MET A 1 24.60 21.91 6.13
C MET A 1 23.35 21.76 5.26
N ASP A 2 23.29 20.69 4.46
CA ASP A 2 22.42 20.56 3.29
C ASP A 2 21.09 19.83 3.58
N ASP A 3 21.04 18.98 4.61
CA ASP A 3 19.81 18.24 4.96
C ASP A 3 18.72 19.16 5.53
N HIS A 4 19.10 20.17 6.33
CA HIS A 4 18.17 21.10 6.95
C HIS A 4 17.45 21.99 5.93
N ASP A 5 18.20 22.56 4.97
CA ASP A 5 17.65 23.38 3.89
C ASP A 5 16.70 22.59 2.99
N THR A 6 16.98 21.29 2.81
CA THR A 6 16.12 20.40 2.00
C THR A 6 14.83 20.05 2.75
N SER A 7 14.89 19.80 4.06
CA SER A 7 13.70 19.58 4.89
C SER A 7 12.79 20.82 4.97
N GLU A 8 13.36 22.02 5.12
CA GLU A 8 12.57 23.25 5.11
C GLU A 8 11.90 23.50 3.74
N ARG A 9 12.62 23.19 2.64
CA ARG A 9 12.07 23.28 1.28
C ARG A 9 10.87 22.35 1.10
N LEU A 10 10.99 21.09 1.49
CA LEU A 10 9.90 20.11 1.38
C LEU A 10 8.69 20.54 2.22
N ALA A 11 8.92 20.97 3.46
CA ALA A 11 7.86 21.41 4.36
C ALA A 11 7.09 22.62 3.82
N SER A 12 7.81 23.65 3.36
CA SER A 12 7.23 24.86 2.77
C SER A 12 6.43 24.55 1.50
N TYR A 13 6.99 23.71 0.61
CA TYR A 13 6.30 23.28 -0.60
C TYR A 13 5.01 22.50 -0.27
N ALA A 14 5.07 21.56 0.68
CA ALA A 14 3.93 20.73 1.06
C ALA A 14 2.81 21.55 1.72
N ASP A 15 3.14 22.55 2.53
CA ASP A 15 2.16 23.46 3.14
C ASP A 15 1.42 24.30 2.08
N LEU A 16 2.16 24.87 1.12
CA LEU A 16 1.57 25.59 0.00
C LEU A 16 0.71 24.68 -0.88
N LEU A 17 1.19 23.48 -1.20
CA LEU A 17 0.43 22.50 -1.96
C LEU A 17 -0.88 22.13 -1.24
N ALA A 18 -0.84 21.90 0.07
CA ALA A 18 -2.05 21.61 0.87
C ALA A 18 -3.07 22.75 0.82
N GLY A 19 -2.63 24.00 0.84
CA GLY A 19 -3.50 25.18 0.76
C GLY A 19 -4.21 25.34 -0.59
N GLU A 20 -3.60 24.86 -1.68
CA GLU A 20 -4.10 25.02 -3.05
C GLU A 20 -4.93 23.82 -3.55
N LEU A 21 -4.77 22.64 -2.93
CA LEU A 21 -5.53 21.46 -3.32
C LEU A 21 -7.03 21.61 -3.00
N PRO A 22 -7.91 21.06 -3.85
CA PRO A 22 -9.35 21.10 -3.59
C PRO A 22 -9.71 20.28 -2.34
N GLY A 23 -10.55 20.87 -1.50
CA GLY A 23 -10.90 20.34 -0.18
C GLY A 23 -10.10 21.01 0.92
N ALA A 24 -10.14 20.44 2.12
CA ALA A 24 -9.36 20.93 3.25
C ALA A 24 -8.27 19.90 3.56
N TRP A 25 -7.03 20.25 3.22
CA TRP A 25 -5.83 19.44 3.45
C TRP A 25 -4.95 20.09 4.52
N ALA A 26 -4.34 19.27 5.36
CA ALA A 26 -3.33 19.68 6.34
C ALA A 26 -2.02 18.93 6.06
N SER A 27 -0.88 19.62 6.19
CA SER A 27 0.44 19.05 5.98
C SER A 27 1.10 18.66 7.32
N THR A 28 1.74 17.49 7.35
CA THR A 28 2.63 17.05 8.43
C THR A 28 3.94 16.57 7.81
N CYS A 29 5.09 17.02 8.33
CA CYS A 29 6.40 16.60 7.83
C CYS A 29 7.02 15.53 8.71
N HIS A 30 7.69 14.58 8.08
CA HIS A 30 8.46 13.49 8.68
C HIS A 30 9.94 13.69 8.30
N PRO A 31 10.74 14.29 9.19
CA PRO A 31 12.18 14.46 8.98
C PRO A 31 12.96 13.12 9.03
N PRO A 32 14.25 13.12 8.66
CA PRO A 32 15.07 11.90 8.58
C PRO A 32 15.24 11.12 9.90
N GLU A 33 15.05 11.77 11.03
CA GLU A 33 15.02 11.15 12.35
C GLU A 33 13.81 10.23 12.58
N ASP A 34 12.70 10.42 11.87
CA ASP A 34 11.44 9.68 12.05
C ASP A 34 11.43 8.36 11.26
N LYS A 35 12.45 7.53 11.46
CA LYS A 35 12.70 6.33 10.66
C LYS A 35 11.55 5.33 10.64
N ASP A 36 10.89 5.14 11.77
CA ASP A 36 9.76 4.21 11.88
C ASP A 36 8.57 4.72 11.06
N ASP A 37 8.27 6.01 11.13
CA ASP A 37 7.20 6.63 10.35
C ASP A 37 7.52 6.61 8.85
N LEU A 38 8.77 6.89 8.46
CA LEU A 38 9.20 6.82 7.06
C LEU A 38 9.12 5.39 6.49
N SER A 39 9.46 4.38 7.29
CA SER A 39 9.25 2.98 6.90
C SER A 39 7.76 2.69 6.73
N GLU A 40 6.94 3.11 7.69
CA GLU A 40 5.50 2.90 7.68
C GLU A 40 4.78 3.66 6.55
N LEU A 41 5.35 4.78 6.09
CA LEU A 41 4.89 5.54 4.93
C LEU A 41 5.26 4.83 3.63
N THR A 42 6.49 4.31 3.53
CA THR A 42 6.94 3.55 2.36
C THR A 42 6.03 2.38 2.07
N ASP A 43 5.63 1.62 3.10
CA ASP A 43 4.72 0.48 2.98
C ASP A 43 3.29 0.85 2.53
N ARG A 44 2.92 2.13 2.65
CA ARG A 44 1.56 2.62 2.36
C ARG A 44 1.42 3.35 1.05
N ILE A 45 2.53 3.64 0.39
CA ILE A 45 2.52 4.30 -0.91
C ILE A 45 1.75 3.40 -1.88
N TRP A 46 0.66 3.94 -2.41
CA TRP A 46 -0.25 3.23 -3.28
C TRP A 46 0.12 3.50 -4.74
N ASP A 47 1.26 2.95 -5.14
CA ASP A 47 1.89 3.14 -6.45
C ASP A 47 2.65 1.86 -6.85
N LEU A 48 2.57 1.49 -8.13
CA LEU A 48 3.37 0.41 -8.72
C LEU A 48 4.27 0.90 -9.87
N ASP A 49 4.44 2.21 -10.02
CA ASP A 49 5.12 2.79 -11.17
C ASP A 49 6.23 3.75 -10.75
N LEU A 50 6.02 5.05 -10.92
CA LEU A 50 7.05 6.07 -10.80
C LEU A 50 7.64 6.14 -9.39
N VAL A 51 6.78 6.10 -8.37
CA VAL A 51 7.21 6.35 -6.99
C VAL A 51 7.84 5.09 -6.40
N ALA A 52 7.27 3.93 -6.69
CA ALA A 52 7.86 2.63 -6.34
C ALA A 52 9.26 2.47 -6.97
N ALA A 53 9.43 2.80 -8.25
CA ALA A 53 10.72 2.75 -8.93
C ALA A 53 11.75 3.72 -8.31
N SER A 54 11.32 4.93 -7.95
CA SER A 54 12.18 5.90 -7.25
C SER A 54 12.64 5.36 -5.90
N LEU A 55 11.72 4.81 -5.09
CA LEU A 55 12.04 4.31 -3.75
C LEU A 55 12.91 3.05 -3.74
N ALA A 56 12.80 2.22 -4.79
CA ALA A 56 13.66 1.06 -4.97
C ALA A 56 15.15 1.43 -5.13
N THR A 57 15.44 2.62 -5.67
CA THR A 57 16.80 3.10 -5.91
C THR A 57 17.25 4.15 -4.89
N HIS A 58 16.30 4.91 -4.35
CA HIS A 58 16.53 6.00 -3.42
C HIS A 58 15.59 5.82 -2.21
N PRO A 59 16.05 5.14 -1.14
CA PRO A 59 15.25 4.93 0.06
C PRO A 59 14.73 6.24 0.62
N LEU A 60 13.50 6.21 1.14
CA LEU A 60 12.83 7.40 1.67
C LEU A 60 13.61 8.00 2.85
N ARG A 61 13.99 9.27 2.71
CA ARG A 61 14.76 10.01 3.74
C ARG A 61 13.93 11.01 4.52
N GLN A 62 12.89 11.53 3.91
CA GLN A 62 11.96 12.49 4.49
C GLN A 62 10.71 12.52 3.61
N ALA A 63 9.59 12.89 4.20
CA ALA A 63 8.33 13.03 3.48
C ALA A 63 7.46 14.11 4.12
N ALA A 64 6.55 14.68 3.35
CA ALA A 64 5.40 15.37 3.90
C ALA A 64 4.12 14.60 3.58
N VAL A 65 3.22 14.50 4.55
CA VAL A 65 1.92 13.84 4.40
C VAL A 65 0.85 14.90 4.41
N LEU A 66 0.09 14.97 3.32
CA LEU A 66 -1.09 15.81 3.21
C LEU A 66 -2.30 14.97 3.60
N THR A 67 -3.06 15.42 4.58
CA THR A 67 -4.27 14.72 5.07
C THR A 67 -5.49 15.56 4.80
N ARG A 68 -6.42 15.04 3.99
CA ARG A 68 -7.74 15.63 3.76
C ARG A 68 -8.66 15.31 4.94
N THR A 69 -9.63 16.18 5.20
CA THR A 69 -10.62 16.01 6.29
C THR A 69 -11.41 14.71 6.27
N ASP A 70 -11.55 14.03 5.13
CA ASP A 70 -12.19 12.71 5.02
C ASP A 70 -11.24 11.52 5.29
N GLY A 71 -10.00 11.81 5.69
CA GLY A 71 -8.95 10.84 5.97
C GLY A 71 -8.18 10.37 4.73
N ALA A 72 -8.46 10.90 3.54
CA ALA A 72 -7.63 10.66 2.37
C ALA A 72 -6.24 11.27 2.58
N GLN A 73 -5.18 10.61 2.12
CA GLN A 73 -3.82 11.05 2.35
C GLN A 73 -2.97 10.98 1.07
N LEU A 74 -2.13 12.00 0.88
CA LEU A 74 -1.08 12.04 -0.12
C LEU A 74 0.28 12.13 0.58
N ALA A 75 1.32 11.57 -0.02
CA ALA A 75 2.69 11.78 0.38
C ALA A 75 3.44 12.61 -0.68
N VAL A 76 4.24 13.56 -0.23
CA VAL A 76 5.16 14.38 -1.03
C VAL A 76 6.58 13.96 -0.68
N LEU A 77 7.36 13.62 -1.69
CA LEU A 77 8.68 13.00 -1.55
C LEU A 77 9.69 13.75 -2.43
N ASP A 78 10.95 13.73 -2.03
CA ASP A 78 12.03 14.21 -2.89
C ASP A 78 12.13 13.40 -4.18
N ARG A 79 12.50 14.09 -5.26
CA ARG A 79 12.71 13.50 -6.59
C ARG A 79 14.20 13.38 -6.88
N TYR A 80 14.64 12.22 -7.37
CA TYR A 80 16.06 11.91 -7.56
C TYR A 80 16.47 11.60 -9.02
N ASP A 81 15.64 11.94 -10.00
CA ASP A 81 15.92 11.70 -11.42
C ASP A 81 16.64 12.86 -12.13
N GLY A 82 17.20 13.81 -11.36
CA GLY A 82 17.92 14.97 -11.87
C GLY A 82 17.05 16.13 -12.35
N HIS A 83 15.72 16.01 -12.26
CA HIS A 83 14.79 17.10 -12.50
C HIS A 83 14.38 17.79 -11.18
N ASN A 84 14.17 19.11 -11.23
CA ASN A 84 13.62 19.84 -10.10
C ASN A 84 12.17 19.42 -9.83
N GLY A 85 11.77 19.50 -8.56
CA GLY A 85 10.41 19.24 -8.10
C GLY A 85 10.33 18.07 -7.16
N PHE A 86 9.15 17.46 -7.10
CA PHE A 86 8.81 16.44 -6.11
C PHE A 86 8.04 15.28 -6.76
N LEU A 87 7.90 14.20 -6.00
CA LEU A 87 6.96 13.13 -6.31
C LEU A 87 5.76 13.25 -5.37
N VAL A 88 4.56 13.06 -5.90
CA VAL A 88 3.33 13.00 -5.09
C VAL A 88 2.65 11.66 -5.31
N ALA A 89 2.39 10.94 -4.23
CA ALA A 89 1.74 9.62 -4.25
C ALA A 89 0.50 9.59 -3.35
N ALA A 90 -0.48 8.76 -3.72
CA ALA A 90 -1.57 8.42 -2.82
C ALA A 90 -1.09 7.46 -1.72
N LEU A 91 -1.67 7.58 -0.51
CA LEU A 91 -1.48 6.60 0.56
C LEU A 91 -2.72 5.71 0.69
N ALA A 92 -2.48 4.41 0.82
CA ALA A 92 -3.53 3.44 1.14
C ALA A 92 -4.08 3.69 2.57
N PRO A 93 -5.42 3.67 2.76
CA PRO A 93 -6.04 3.75 4.09
C PRO A 93 -5.65 2.58 5.02
N ARG A 94 -5.23 2.89 6.25
CA ARG A 94 -4.84 1.85 7.23
C ARG A 94 -6.01 1.04 7.81
N THR A 95 -7.22 1.58 7.76
CA THR A 95 -8.36 1.04 8.51
C THR A 95 -9.19 0.02 7.73
N LEU A 96 -8.82 -0.23 6.47
CA LEU A 96 -9.54 -1.14 5.59
C LEU A 96 -8.78 -2.48 5.48
N PRO A 97 -9.50 -3.61 5.43
CA PRO A 97 -8.88 -4.92 5.31
C PRO A 97 -8.20 -5.07 3.94
N ASP A 98 -7.13 -5.87 3.87
CA ASP A 98 -6.34 -6.10 2.64
C ASP A 98 -7.20 -6.59 1.47
N GLU A 99 -8.23 -7.39 1.77
CA GLU A 99 -9.17 -7.90 0.76
C GLU A 99 -9.91 -6.79 0.02
N ALA A 100 -10.11 -5.62 0.65
CA ALA A 100 -10.79 -4.49 0.05
C ALA A 100 -9.98 -3.87 -1.11
N TYR A 101 -8.66 -3.98 -1.07
CA TYR A 101 -7.75 -3.50 -2.11
C TYR A 101 -7.68 -4.45 -3.31
N ARG A 102 -8.20 -5.68 -3.18
CA ARG A 102 -8.20 -6.63 -4.28
C ARG A 102 -9.00 -6.07 -5.46
N ALA A 103 -8.33 -5.99 -6.61
CA ALA A 103 -8.90 -5.59 -7.91
C ALA A 103 -9.10 -4.09 -8.09
N VAL A 104 -8.57 -3.31 -7.17
CA VAL A 104 -8.48 -1.87 -7.32
C VAL A 104 -7.15 -1.55 -7.99
N ARG A 105 -7.22 -0.85 -9.12
CA ARG A 105 -6.04 -0.32 -9.80
C ARG A 105 -5.41 0.77 -8.91
N GLU A 106 -4.10 0.73 -8.77
CA GLU A 106 -3.36 1.71 -8.00
C GLU A 106 -3.54 3.12 -8.59
N PRO A 107 -3.64 4.15 -7.73
CA PRO A 107 -3.75 5.51 -8.18
C PRO A 107 -2.51 6.04 -8.87
N ASP A 108 -1.36 5.36 -8.84
CA ASP A 108 -0.03 5.72 -9.39
C ASP A 108 0.38 7.19 -9.20
N GLY A 109 1.44 7.43 -8.43
CA GLY A 109 1.98 8.75 -8.16
C GLY A 109 2.50 9.47 -9.40
N ILE A 110 2.68 10.78 -9.25
CA ILE A 110 3.09 11.68 -10.33
C ILE A 110 4.32 12.49 -9.93
N ALA A 111 5.14 12.81 -10.92
CA ALA A 111 6.16 13.83 -10.80
C ALA A 111 5.54 15.21 -11.01
N VAL A 112 5.87 16.13 -10.12
CA VAL A 112 5.41 17.53 -10.13
C VAL A 112 6.59 18.48 -10.13
N THR A 113 6.34 19.73 -10.50
CA THR A 113 7.36 20.79 -10.52
C THR A 113 7.67 21.31 -9.11
N ASP A 114 8.63 22.21 -8.99
CA ASP A 114 8.91 22.93 -7.74
C ASP A 114 8.00 24.14 -7.50
N ASP A 115 7.07 24.44 -8.42
CA ASP A 115 5.99 25.41 -8.23
C ASP A 115 4.74 24.71 -7.64
N PRO A 116 4.37 24.99 -6.37
CA PRO A 116 3.25 24.32 -5.71
C PRO A 116 1.89 24.64 -6.34
N PHE A 117 1.71 25.79 -6.99
CA PHE A 117 0.42 26.18 -7.59
C PHE A 117 0.14 25.39 -8.87
N ILE A 118 1.15 25.27 -9.75
CA ILE A 118 1.06 24.41 -10.94
C ILE A 118 0.91 22.95 -10.55
N SER A 119 1.64 22.54 -9.52
CA SER A 119 1.59 21.18 -9.00
C SER A 119 0.21 20.84 -8.42
N ALA A 120 -0.45 21.78 -7.73
CA ALA A 120 -1.80 21.61 -7.21
C ALA A 120 -2.82 21.35 -8.33
N GLU A 121 -2.74 22.10 -9.44
CA GLU A 121 -3.60 21.89 -10.61
C GLU A 121 -3.39 20.48 -11.21
N GLN A 122 -2.14 20.06 -11.35
CA GLN A 122 -1.81 18.72 -11.87
C GLN A 122 -2.30 17.61 -10.93
N VAL A 123 -2.05 17.73 -9.63
CA VAL A 123 -2.50 16.77 -8.61
C VAL A 123 -4.03 16.70 -8.60
N ALA A 124 -4.73 17.83 -8.68
CA ALA A 124 -6.18 17.88 -8.65
C ALA A 124 -6.84 17.29 -9.89
N SER A 125 -6.29 17.57 -11.08
CA SER A 125 -6.87 17.14 -12.36
C SER A 125 -6.52 15.70 -12.74
N ASP A 126 -5.48 15.12 -12.15
CA ASP A 126 -5.03 13.76 -12.45
C ASP A 126 -5.03 12.84 -11.21
N LEU A 127 -4.07 13.01 -10.31
CA LEU A 127 -3.84 12.09 -9.19
C LEU A 127 -5.07 11.95 -8.29
N LEU A 128 -5.73 13.06 -7.93
CA LEU A 128 -6.93 13.02 -7.08
C LEU A 128 -8.10 12.30 -7.76
N VAL A 129 -8.26 12.43 -9.08
CA VAL A 129 -9.34 11.75 -9.81
C VAL A 129 -9.15 10.22 -9.73
N ARG A 130 -7.92 9.76 -9.95
CA ARG A 130 -7.58 8.33 -9.84
C ARG A 130 -7.67 7.84 -8.39
N TYR A 131 -7.19 8.63 -7.43
CA TYR A 131 -7.22 8.29 -6.02
C TYR A 131 -8.64 8.21 -5.45
N ASP A 132 -9.51 9.19 -5.73
CA ASP A 132 -10.89 9.19 -5.26
C ASP A 132 -11.69 8.02 -5.85
N THR A 133 -11.42 7.66 -7.12
CA THR A 133 -11.98 6.46 -7.75
C THR A 133 -11.55 5.19 -7.02
N ALA A 134 -10.26 5.06 -6.72
CA ALA A 134 -9.72 3.90 -6.03
C ALA A 134 -10.26 3.79 -4.58
N LEU A 135 -10.32 4.91 -3.84
CA LEU A 135 -10.92 4.96 -2.49
C LEU A 135 -12.38 4.52 -2.49
N ALA A 136 -13.17 4.98 -3.47
CA ALA A 136 -14.56 4.57 -3.60
C ALA A 136 -14.69 3.05 -3.81
N GLN A 137 -13.84 2.46 -4.65
CA GLN A 137 -13.81 1.02 -4.89
C GLN A 137 -13.44 0.22 -3.64
N VAL A 138 -12.36 0.59 -2.94
CA VAL A 138 -11.92 -0.12 -1.72
C VAL A 138 -13.00 -0.02 -0.63
N ARG A 139 -13.58 1.17 -0.41
CA ARG A 139 -14.66 1.35 0.57
C ARG A 139 -15.88 0.50 0.21
N HIS A 140 -16.21 0.36 -1.07
CA HIS A 140 -17.28 -0.51 -1.53
C HIS A 140 -17.01 -2.00 -1.25
N HIS A 141 -15.80 -2.48 -1.56
CA HIS A 141 -15.39 -3.86 -1.26
C HIS A 141 -15.43 -4.17 0.25
N ALA A 142 -14.99 -3.22 1.08
CA ALA A 142 -14.99 -3.36 2.54
C ALA A 142 -16.40 -3.50 3.14
N ILE A 143 -17.41 -2.80 2.60
CA ILE A 143 -18.80 -2.87 3.08
C ILE A 143 -19.48 -4.18 2.63
N GLY A 144 -19.17 -4.65 1.42
CA GLY A 144 -19.92 -5.74 0.80
C GLY A 144 -19.55 -7.15 1.25
N GLY A 145 -18.33 -7.37 1.78
CA GLY A 145 -17.75 -8.72 1.81
C GLY A 145 -17.73 -9.38 0.42
N VAL A 146 -17.93 -8.57 -0.63
CA VAL A 146 -18.05 -9.00 -2.01
C VAL A 146 -16.63 -9.19 -2.48
N GLN A 147 -16.19 -10.46 -2.50
CA GLN A 147 -15.13 -10.84 -3.40
C GLN A 147 -15.71 -10.66 -4.80
N PRO A 148 -15.25 -9.68 -5.60
CA PRO A 148 -15.73 -9.57 -6.97
C PRO A 148 -15.39 -10.91 -7.63
N SER A 149 -16.39 -11.59 -8.18
CA SER A 149 -16.20 -12.79 -9.01
C SER A 149 -15.49 -12.33 -10.28
N GLN A 150 -14.16 -12.28 -10.20
CA GLN A 150 -13.29 -11.75 -11.25
C GLN A 150 -12.85 -12.90 -12.18
N PRO A 151 -12.63 -12.60 -13.48
CA PRO A 151 -11.95 -13.51 -14.41
C PRO A 151 -10.55 -13.90 -13.91
N ASP A 152 -9.93 -14.92 -14.51
CA ASP A 152 -8.60 -15.44 -14.13
C ASP A 152 -7.63 -14.29 -13.83
N ARG A 153 -7.01 -14.30 -12.64
CA ARG A 153 -6.14 -13.22 -12.16
C ARG A 153 -4.90 -13.74 -11.47
N VAL A 154 -3.76 -13.08 -11.72
CA VAL A 154 -2.49 -13.37 -11.06
C VAL A 154 -2.33 -12.48 -9.83
N VAL A 155 -2.20 -13.11 -8.65
CA VAL A 155 -1.90 -12.42 -7.40
C VAL A 155 -0.42 -12.56 -7.11
N MET A 156 0.30 -11.47 -7.22
CA MET A 156 1.69 -11.33 -6.83
C MET A 156 1.76 -10.87 -5.38
N THR A 157 2.67 -11.42 -4.60
CA THR A 157 2.84 -11.09 -3.19
C THR A 157 4.31 -10.86 -2.91
N TRP A 158 4.65 -9.66 -2.43
CA TRP A 158 5.97 -9.38 -1.88
C TRP A 158 6.27 -10.35 -0.74
N GLN A 159 7.51 -10.79 -0.67
CA GLN A 159 7.99 -11.72 0.31
C GLN A 159 8.93 -10.99 1.26
N PRO A 160 9.09 -11.46 2.51
CA PRO A 160 9.99 -10.84 3.47
C PRO A 160 11.46 -10.79 3.04
N ASP A 161 11.85 -11.61 2.06
CA ASP A 161 13.19 -11.65 1.46
C ASP A 161 13.34 -10.70 0.26
N GLY A 162 12.35 -9.85 -0.02
CA GLY A 162 12.34 -8.93 -1.17
C GLY A 162 11.96 -9.60 -2.49
N SER A 163 11.71 -10.91 -2.53
CA SER A 163 11.18 -11.58 -3.72
C SER A 163 9.70 -11.28 -3.92
N ILE A 164 9.20 -11.48 -5.14
CA ILE A 164 7.77 -11.49 -5.44
C ILE A 164 7.38 -12.92 -5.75
N ALA A 165 6.34 -13.43 -5.10
CA ALA A 165 5.81 -14.76 -5.37
C ALA A 165 4.36 -14.68 -5.84
N THR A 166 3.97 -15.54 -6.78
CA THR A 166 2.56 -15.74 -7.16
C THR A 166 2.21 -17.21 -7.05
N ALA A 167 0.97 -17.46 -6.62
CA ALA A 167 0.38 -18.79 -6.62
C ALA A 167 0.41 -19.42 -8.03
N PRO A 168 0.25 -20.75 -8.15
CA PRO A 168 0.10 -21.40 -9.45
C PRO A 168 -1.02 -20.75 -10.27
N VAL A 169 -0.74 -20.47 -11.54
CA VAL A 169 -1.65 -19.83 -12.49
C VAL A 169 -1.84 -20.71 -13.71
N ALA A 170 -2.84 -20.42 -14.55
CA ALA A 170 -3.01 -21.09 -15.83
C ALA A 170 -1.76 -20.97 -16.72
N ASP A 171 -1.50 -21.98 -17.56
CA ASP A 171 -0.29 -22.08 -18.39
C ASP A 171 -0.01 -20.81 -19.23
N THR A 172 -1.07 -20.13 -19.69
CA THR A 172 -0.97 -18.87 -20.45
C THR A 172 -0.38 -17.73 -19.62
N ALA A 173 -0.83 -17.56 -18.38
CA ALA A 173 -0.26 -16.59 -17.45
C ALA A 173 1.13 -17.02 -16.99
N GLY A 174 1.35 -18.33 -16.76
CA GLY A 174 2.64 -18.89 -16.40
C GLY A 174 3.73 -18.60 -17.43
N ALA A 175 3.39 -18.68 -18.72
CA ALA A 175 4.32 -18.34 -19.80
C ALA A 175 4.74 -16.87 -19.78
N VAL A 176 3.81 -15.94 -19.52
CA VAL A 176 4.10 -14.51 -19.38
C VAL A 176 5.00 -14.25 -18.17
N LEU A 177 4.72 -14.89 -17.02
CA LEU A 177 5.55 -14.77 -15.83
C LEU A 177 6.99 -15.23 -16.09
N VAL A 178 7.17 -16.39 -16.72
CA VAL A 178 8.51 -16.94 -17.02
C VAL A 178 9.26 -16.07 -18.02
N ALA A 179 8.57 -15.54 -19.04
CA ALA A 179 9.19 -14.63 -20.01
C ALA A 179 9.73 -13.34 -19.37
N ASN A 180 9.13 -12.91 -18.26
CA ASN A 180 9.53 -11.74 -17.50
C ASN A 180 10.36 -12.07 -16.25
N GLY A 181 11.00 -13.26 -16.23
CA GLY A 181 12.03 -13.59 -15.24
C GLY A 181 11.54 -14.30 -13.97
N PHE A 182 10.26 -14.64 -13.86
CA PHE A 182 9.80 -15.52 -12.78
C PHE A 182 10.29 -16.95 -13.01
N VAL A 183 10.79 -17.58 -11.94
CA VAL A 183 11.14 -19.00 -11.93
C VAL A 183 10.02 -19.78 -11.26
N GLN A 184 9.50 -20.80 -11.94
CA GLN A 184 8.53 -21.73 -11.36
C GLN A 184 9.24 -22.77 -10.50
N ASP A 185 8.82 -22.89 -9.24
CA ASP A 185 9.18 -24.02 -8.40
C ASP A 185 8.41 -25.26 -8.86
N GLN A 186 9.12 -26.29 -9.32
CA GLN A 186 8.52 -27.52 -9.85
C GLN A 186 7.81 -28.36 -8.77
N GLN A 187 8.10 -28.16 -7.49
CA GLN A 187 7.47 -28.89 -6.40
C GLN A 187 6.17 -28.22 -5.93
N THR A 188 6.14 -26.89 -5.90
CA THR A 188 5.01 -26.11 -5.35
C THR A 188 4.15 -25.44 -6.41
N GLY A 189 4.65 -25.33 -7.65
CA GLY A 189 4.00 -24.61 -8.76
C GLY A 189 4.00 -23.09 -8.61
N ILE A 190 4.60 -22.57 -7.53
CA ILE A 190 4.70 -21.14 -7.24
C ILE A 190 5.73 -20.51 -8.17
N TYR A 191 5.39 -19.37 -8.77
CA TYR A 191 6.33 -18.58 -9.55
C TYR A 191 6.96 -17.54 -8.65
N ARG A 192 8.28 -17.37 -8.73
CA ARG A 192 9.03 -16.42 -7.91
C ARG A 192 9.97 -15.57 -8.75
N LEU A 193 9.94 -14.27 -8.52
CA LEU A 193 10.87 -13.29 -9.06
C LEU A 193 11.80 -12.84 -7.93
N THR A 194 13.11 -13.04 -8.10
CA THR A 194 14.11 -12.71 -7.08
C THR A 194 14.18 -11.21 -6.84
N GLY A 195 14.47 -10.82 -5.59
CA GLY A 195 14.64 -9.43 -5.18
C GLY A 195 16.07 -8.92 -5.27
N ASP A 196 17.00 -9.69 -5.83
CA ASP A 196 18.44 -9.38 -5.85
C ASP A 196 18.76 -8.13 -6.70
N ASP A 197 17.89 -7.82 -7.67
CA ASP A 197 17.93 -6.61 -8.49
C ASP A 197 16.53 -6.00 -8.53
N THR A 198 16.28 -5.04 -7.64
CA THR A 198 14.99 -4.38 -7.48
C THR A 198 14.57 -3.56 -8.69
N ALA A 199 15.53 -3.07 -9.49
CA ALA A 199 15.24 -2.33 -10.72
C ALA A 199 14.79 -3.28 -11.84
N ALA A 200 15.47 -4.41 -12.00
CA ALA A 200 15.04 -5.46 -12.92
C ALA A 200 13.67 -6.06 -12.50
N GLN A 201 13.46 -6.18 -11.19
CA GLN A 201 12.19 -6.65 -10.62
C GLN A 201 11.03 -5.69 -10.92
N ALA A 202 11.22 -4.38 -10.71
CA ALA A 202 10.22 -3.37 -11.02
C ALA A 202 9.91 -3.34 -12.53
N LEU A 203 10.94 -3.43 -13.38
CA LEU A 203 10.78 -3.48 -14.84
C LEU A 203 10.00 -4.72 -15.30
N ALA A 204 10.29 -5.88 -14.70
CA ALA A 204 9.56 -7.12 -14.97
C ALA A 204 8.08 -7.01 -14.60
N VAL A 205 7.76 -6.48 -13.41
CA VAL A 205 6.36 -6.26 -12.99
C VAL A 205 5.63 -5.30 -13.93
N ARG A 206 6.31 -4.24 -14.39
CA ARG A 206 5.79 -3.26 -15.34
C ARG A 206 5.45 -3.87 -16.70
N GLU A 207 6.27 -4.77 -17.21
CA GLU A 207 6.05 -5.46 -18.50
C GLU A 207 4.94 -6.51 -18.41
N ILE A 208 4.79 -7.17 -17.26
CA ILE A 208 3.78 -8.23 -17.08
C ILE A 208 2.35 -7.66 -17.13
N GLY A 209 2.12 -6.47 -16.58
CA GLY A 209 0.78 -5.86 -16.49
C GLY A 209 0.05 -5.79 -17.84
N PRO A 210 0.59 -5.08 -18.85
CA PRO A 210 -0.02 -5.00 -20.18
C PRO A 210 -0.13 -6.36 -20.89
N GLN A 211 0.83 -7.26 -20.66
CA GLN A 211 0.85 -8.58 -21.31
C GLN A 211 -0.24 -9.50 -20.77
N LEU A 212 -0.51 -9.49 -19.47
CA LEU A 212 -1.61 -10.24 -18.86
C LEU A 212 -2.97 -9.59 -19.15
N ASP A 213 -3.04 -8.25 -19.16
CA ASP A 213 -4.27 -7.53 -19.51
C ASP A 213 -4.74 -7.85 -20.94
N ALA A 214 -3.81 -7.98 -21.90
CA ALA A 214 -4.10 -8.41 -23.27
C ALA A 214 -4.70 -9.83 -23.34
N LEU A 215 -4.50 -10.66 -22.31
CA LEU A 215 -5.09 -12.00 -22.17
C LEU A 215 -6.41 -11.98 -21.37
N GLY A 216 -6.88 -10.81 -20.96
CA GLY A 216 -8.03 -10.63 -20.08
C GLY A 216 -7.74 -11.03 -18.62
N ILE A 217 -6.46 -11.08 -18.23
CA ILE A 217 -5.99 -11.52 -16.93
C ILE A 217 -5.50 -10.31 -16.14
N GLY A 218 -6.16 -9.99 -15.03
CA GLY A 218 -5.69 -8.90 -14.17
C GLY A 218 -4.44 -9.28 -13.37
N ILE A 219 -3.77 -8.26 -12.81
CA ILE A 219 -2.68 -8.44 -11.82
C ILE A 219 -3.04 -7.72 -10.52
N SER A 220 -2.70 -8.29 -9.36
CA SER A 220 -2.68 -7.57 -8.07
C SER A 220 -1.38 -7.84 -7.35
N LEU A 221 -0.79 -6.82 -6.74
CA LEU A 221 0.35 -6.97 -5.85
C LEU A 221 -0.10 -6.84 -4.38
N GLN A 222 0.35 -7.76 -3.54
CA GLN A 222 0.06 -7.80 -2.11
C GLN A 222 1.36 -7.65 -1.34
N HIS A 223 1.37 -6.87 -0.27
CA HIS A 223 2.45 -6.92 0.70
C HIS A 223 2.18 -8.05 1.70
N PRO A 224 3.22 -8.77 2.18
CA PRO A 224 2.99 -9.75 3.22
C PRO A 224 2.60 -8.96 4.46
N ALA A 225 1.43 -9.26 5.01
CA ALA A 225 1.00 -8.67 6.28
C ALA A 225 2.15 -8.80 7.29
N ALA A 226 2.55 -7.68 7.90
CA ALA A 226 3.40 -7.72 9.08
C ALA A 226 2.75 -8.70 10.04
N ARG A 227 3.43 -9.82 10.28
CA ARG A 227 2.91 -10.93 11.07
C ARG A 227 2.39 -10.36 12.38
N THR A 228 1.08 -10.30 12.57
CA THR A 228 0.50 -10.03 13.88
C THR A 228 1.11 -11.07 14.81
N ALA A 229 1.94 -10.61 15.76
CA ALA A 229 2.38 -11.45 16.85
C ALA A 229 1.12 -12.09 17.46
N PRO A 230 1.14 -13.39 17.79
CA PRO A 230 -0.04 -14.03 18.37
C PRO A 230 -0.41 -13.22 19.62
N THR A 231 -1.56 -12.54 19.55
CA THR A 231 -2.17 -11.94 20.71
C THR A 231 -2.30 -13.06 21.73
N THR A 232 -1.56 -12.92 22.82
CA THR A 232 -1.74 -13.79 23.98
C THR A 232 -3.07 -13.36 24.57
N ALA A 233 -4.16 -13.97 24.10
CA ALA A 233 -5.47 -13.77 24.67
C ALA A 233 -5.39 -14.09 26.17
N PRO A 234 -5.81 -13.19 27.07
CA PRO A 234 -5.94 -13.54 28.48
C PRO A 234 -6.89 -14.73 28.59
N ALA A 235 -6.45 -15.77 29.29
CA ALA A 235 -7.24 -16.97 29.52
C ALA A 235 -8.61 -16.58 30.10
N ALA A 236 -9.69 -16.94 29.39
CA ALA A 236 -11.03 -16.81 29.90
C ALA A 236 -11.16 -17.65 31.19
N THR A 237 -11.43 -16.99 32.31
CA THR A 237 -11.82 -17.65 33.55
C THR A 237 -13.07 -18.50 33.30
N PRO A 238 -13.07 -19.78 33.71
CA PRO A 238 -14.23 -20.65 33.50
C PRO A 238 -15.45 -20.13 34.28
N PRO A 239 -16.67 -20.31 33.74
CA PRO A 239 -17.89 -19.84 34.39
C PRO A 239 -18.11 -20.57 35.72
N SER A 240 -18.28 -19.79 36.79
CA SER A 240 -18.66 -20.28 38.11
C SER A 240 -20.05 -20.91 38.02
N THR A 241 -20.12 -22.23 38.20
CA THR A 241 -21.37 -22.98 38.23
C THR A 241 -22.17 -22.58 39.46
N ALA A 242 -23.35 -22.01 39.22
CA ALA A 242 -24.32 -21.67 40.24
C ALA A 242 -24.75 -22.92 41.03
N VAL A 243 -24.37 -22.99 42.30
CA VAL A 243 -24.91 -23.96 43.25
C VAL A 243 -26.26 -23.44 43.75
N THR A 244 -27.32 -24.17 43.41
CA THR A 244 -28.68 -23.96 43.89
C THR A 244 -28.80 -24.23 45.40
N PRO A 245 -29.57 -23.42 46.15
CA PRO A 245 -29.74 -23.63 47.58
C PRO A 245 -30.69 -24.81 47.85
N ARG A 246 -30.24 -25.77 48.66
CA ARG A 246 -31.08 -26.85 49.17
C ARG A 246 -31.42 -26.56 50.63
N THR A 247 -32.68 -26.17 50.86
CA THR A 247 -33.30 -25.92 52.16
C THR A 247 -33.24 -27.17 53.07
N PRO A 248 -32.97 -27.03 54.38
CA PRO A 248 -32.91 -28.18 55.29
C PRO A 248 -34.30 -28.56 55.82
N ALA A 249 -34.60 -29.86 55.83
CA ALA A 249 -35.66 -30.45 56.64
C ALA A 249 -35.01 -31.24 57.80
N VAL A 250 -35.08 -30.69 59.02
CA VAL A 250 -35.87 -31.18 60.16
C VAL A 250 -35.41 -32.53 60.75
N ARG A 251 -34.93 -32.55 62.02
CA ARG A 251 -35.67 -32.98 63.24
C ARG A 251 -34.78 -33.21 64.49
N THR A 252 -35.17 -32.61 65.62
CA THR A 252 -35.15 -33.08 67.03
C THR A 252 -33.97 -33.90 67.61
N ARG A 253 -33.39 -33.41 68.71
CA ARG A 253 -33.70 -33.89 70.08
C ARG A 253 -33.29 -32.84 71.11
#